data_AF-A0A928M9Q8-F1
#
_entry.id   AF-A0A928M9Q8-F1
#
_cell.length_a   1.000
_cell.length_b   1.000
_cell.length_c   1.000
_cell.angle_alpha   90.00
_cell.angle_beta   90.00
_cell.angle_gamma   90.00
#
_symmetry.space_group_name_H-M   'P 1'
#
loop_
_entity.id
_entity.type
_entity.pdbx_description
1 polymer ?
#
loop_
_entity_poly.entity_id
_entity_poly.type
_entity_poly.pdbx_seq_one_letter_code
_entity_poly.pdbx_strand_id
1 'polypeptide(L)'
;MAGDTFQKLGDSMSRAITKLSVKTSSSLEKSKIKMHIESLTADMQKMLMDVGEEVYALWLKGESSNQSLVDKLETVKQRKAEIEQLSTELASIDDRDNEILGTKVETEQKPEVVISIKPCCPDCGAEYTPTAKFCRKCGHKLQ
;
A
#
# COMPACT_ATOMS: atom_id res chain seq x y z
N MET A 1 11.39 -11.77 -53.30
CA MET A 1 11.88 -11.73 -51.90
C MET A 1 11.68 -10.35 -51.28
N ALA A 2 10.47 -9.76 -51.37
CA ALA A 2 10.16 -8.41 -50.86
C ALA A 2 8.94 -8.37 -49.91
N GLY A 3 8.27 -9.51 -49.68
CA GLY A 3 7.12 -9.61 -48.77
C GLY A 3 7.49 -9.72 -47.29
N ASP A 4 8.63 -10.35 -46.97
CA ASP A 4 9.04 -10.64 -45.59
C ASP A 4 9.42 -9.40 -44.75
N THR A 5 9.86 -8.30 -45.37
CA THR A 5 10.31 -7.11 -44.65
C THR A 5 9.15 -6.20 -44.22
N PHE A 6 8.12 -6.06 -45.06
CA PHE A 6 6.91 -5.32 -44.70
C PHE A 6 6.06 -6.02 -43.64
N GLN A 7 6.04 -7.36 -43.67
CA GLN A 7 5.30 -8.16 -42.68
C GLN A 7 5.97 -8.07 -41.29
N LYS A 8 7.30 -8.13 -41.22
CA LYS A 8 8.06 -7.92 -39.97
C LYS A 8 7.93 -6.50 -39.42
N LEU A 9 7.79 -5.48 -40.27
CA LEU A 9 7.57 -4.10 -39.84
C LEU A 9 6.16 -3.92 -39.23
N GLY A 10 5.14 -4.51 -39.86
CA GLY A 10 3.77 -4.55 -39.33
C GLY A 10 3.68 -5.24 -37.97
N ASP A 11 4.37 -6.38 -37.82
CA ASP A 11 4.41 -7.15 -36.57
C ASP A 11 5.18 -6.45 -35.45
N SER A 12 6.12 -5.55 -35.77
CA SER A 12 6.87 -4.79 -34.77
C SER A 12 6.14 -3.51 -34.35
N MET A 13 5.39 -2.89 -35.26
CA MET A 13 4.56 -1.71 -34.98
C MET A 13 3.32 -2.08 -34.16
N SER A 14 2.65 -3.20 -34.47
CA SER A 14 1.52 -3.71 -33.69
C SER A 14 1.93 -4.00 -32.25
N ARG A 15 3.09 -4.64 -32.05
CA ARG A 15 3.66 -4.87 -30.72
C ARG A 15 3.95 -3.57 -29.97
N ALA A 16 4.49 -2.54 -30.62
CA ALA A 16 4.74 -1.25 -29.97
C ALA A 16 3.43 -0.57 -29.51
N ILE A 17 2.37 -0.64 -30.32
CA ILE A 17 1.04 -0.10 -29.99
C ILE A 17 0.41 -0.87 -28.83
N THR A 18 0.47 -2.20 -28.84
CA THR A 18 -0.03 -3.05 -27.74
C THR A 18 0.74 -2.80 -26.44
N LYS A 19 2.07 -2.64 -26.50
CA LYS A 19 2.90 -2.35 -25.30
C LYS A 19 2.52 -1.04 -24.62
N LEU A 20 2.30 0.02 -25.40
CA LEU A 20 1.89 1.33 -24.86
C LEU A 20 0.46 1.31 -24.31
N SER A 21 -0.45 0.61 -25.00
CA SER A 21 -1.85 0.48 -24.56
C SER A 21 -1.96 -0.29 -23.24
N VAL A 22 -1.29 -1.44 -23.13
CA VAL A 22 -1.31 -2.29 -21.93
C VAL A 22 -0.66 -1.58 -20.74
N LYS A 23 0.51 -0.96 -20.92
CA LYS A 23 1.18 -0.22 -19.85
C LYS A 23 0.34 0.95 -19.31
N THR A 24 -0.38 1.66 -20.18
CA THR A 24 -1.22 2.80 -19.79
C THR A 24 -2.46 2.34 -19.02
N SER A 25 -3.15 1.28 -19.48
CA SER A 25 -4.29 0.70 -18.76
C SER A 25 -3.88 0.17 -17.39
N SER A 26 -2.83 -0.65 -17.36
CA SER A 26 -2.35 -1.31 -16.17
C SER A 26 -1.83 -0.33 -15.11
N SER A 27 -1.13 0.74 -15.51
CA SER A 27 -0.66 1.76 -14.56
C SER A 27 -1.81 2.45 -13.81
N LEU A 28 -2.96 2.67 -14.47
CA LEU A 28 -4.14 3.24 -13.83
C LEU A 28 -4.80 2.26 -12.86
N GLU A 29 -4.89 0.98 -13.23
CA GLU A 29 -5.43 -0.08 -12.37
C GLU A 29 -4.57 -0.25 -11.11
N LYS A 30 -3.24 -0.34 -11.26
CA LYS A 30 -2.29 -0.37 -10.13
C LYS A 30 -2.42 0.85 -9.23
N SER A 31 -2.55 2.05 -9.82
CA SER A 31 -2.69 3.29 -9.03
C SER A 31 -3.99 3.30 -8.21
N LYS A 32 -5.11 2.81 -8.77
CA LYS A 32 -6.38 2.70 -8.02
C LYS A 32 -6.27 1.73 -6.85
N ILE A 33 -5.67 0.57 -7.09
CA ILE A 33 -5.46 -0.45 -6.05
C ILE A 33 -4.55 0.10 -4.95
N LYS A 34 -3.44 0.75 -5.31
CA LYS A 34 -2.52 1.37 -4.35
C LYS A 34 -3.22 2.44 -3.49
N MET A 35 -4.01 3.32 -4.11
CA MET A 35 -4.81 4.30 -3.36
C MET A 35 -5.81 3.63 -2.41
N HIS A 36 -6.45 2.54 -2.84
CA HIS A 36 -7.38 1.80 -1.99
C HIS A 36 -6.68 1.18 -0.78
N ILE A 37 -5.49 0.58 -0.98
CA ILE A 37 -4.64 0.06 0.09
C ILE A 37 -4.24 1.17 1.08
N GLU A 38 -3.83 2.34 0.58
CA GLU A 38 -3.47 3.49 1.42
C GLU A 38 -4.66 3.97 2.26
N SER A 39 -5.85 4.08 1.66
CA SER A 39 -7.08 4.46 2.36
C SER A 39 -7.45 3.46 3.46
N LEU A 40 -7.47 2.16 3.14
CA LEU A 40 -7.81 1.10 4.11
C LEU A 40 -6.78 1.05 5.25
N THR A 41 -5.50 1.31 4.96
CA THR A 41 -4.45 1.35 5.99
C THR A 41 -4.64 2.51 6.95
N ALA A 42 -4.96 3.71 6.43
CA ALA A 42 -5.23 4.89 7.25
C ALA A 42 -6.48 4.68 8.13
N ASP A 43 -7.55 4.11 7.57
CA ASP A 43 -8.77 3.77 8.31
C ASP A 43 -8.50 2.74 9.41
N MET A 44 -7.67 1.73 9.14
CA MET A 44 -7.26 0.74 10.13
C MET A 44 -6.47 1.35 11.28
N GLN A 45 -5.54 2.28 10.99
CA GLN A 45 -4.82 3.02 12.04
C GLN A 45 -5.78 3.81 12.92
N LYS A 46 -6.77 4.49 12.32
CA LYS A 46 -7.78 5.23 13.08
C LYS A 46 -8.61 4.30 13.98
N MET A 47 -9.11 3.18 13.44
CA MET A 47 -9.86 2.21 14.25
C MET A 47 -9.04 1.66 15.42
N LEU A 48 -7.74 1.42 15.23
CA LEU A 48 -6.86 0.95 16.30
C LEU A 48 -6.66 2.02 17.40
N MET A 49 -6.58 3.30 17.03
CA MET A 49 -6.55 4.40 17.99
C MET A 49 -7.86 4.50 18.78
N ASP A 50 -9.01 4.40 18.08
CA ASP A 50 -10.33 4.41 18.71
C ASP A 50 -10.52 3.23 19.68
N VAL A 51 -10.03 2.05 19.32
CA VAL A 51 -9.99 0.87 20.20
C VAL A 51 -9.13 1.14 21.43
N GLY A 52 -7.95 1.75 21.27
CA GLY A 52 -7.07 2.10 22.38
C GLY A 52 -7.71 3.08 23.37
N GLU A 53 -8.39 4.11 22.86
CA GLU A 53 -9.12 5.08 23.67
C GLU A 53 -10.25 4.41 24.45
N GLU A 54 -11.03 3.54 23.80
CA GLU A 54 -12.11 2.80 24.44
C GLU A 54 -11.61 1.83 25.51
N VAL A 55 -10.54 1.08 25.24
CA VAL A 55 -9.87 0.21 26.24
C VAL A 55 -9.44 1.03 27.46
N TYR A 56 -8.82 2.19 27.25
CA TYR A 56 -8.38 3.05 28.34
C TYR A 56 -9.56 3.61 29.16
N ALA A 57 -10.64 4.01 28.48
CA ALA A 57 -11.86 4.47 29.14
C ALA A 57 -12.53 3.36 29.96
N LEU A 58 -12.57 2.14 29.45
CA LEU A 58 -13.08 0.96 30.17
C LEU A 58 -12.21 0.64 31.40
N TRP A 59 -10.89 0.69 31.24
CA TRP A 59 -9.95 0.48 32.34
C TRP A 59 -10.14 1.50 33.46
N LEU A 60 -10.31 2.79 33.14
CA LEU A 60 -10.60 3.84 34.13
C LEU A 60 -11.89 3.59 34.92
N LYS A 61 -12.90 3.01 34.28
CA LYS A 61 -14.20 2.69 34.90
C LYS A 61 -14.18 1.37 35.67
N GLY A 62 -13.11 0.58 35.54
CA GLY A 62 -13.06 -0.80 36.07
C GLY A 62 -14.06 -1.73 35.38
N GLU A 63 -14.52 -1.38 34.18
CA GLU A 63 -15.45 -2.18 33.39
C GLU A 63 -14.69 -3.15 32.50
N SER A 64 -15.16 -4.40 32.44
CA SER A 64 -14.60 -5.45 31.59
C SER A 64 -15.45 -5.72 30.33
N SER A 65 -16.29 -4.75 29.92
CA SER A 65 -17.14 -4.92 28.75
C SER A 65 -16.31 -4.81 27.47
N ASN A 66 -16.08 -5.93 26.80
CA ASN A 66 -15.20 -6.01 25.63
C ASN A 66 -15.94 -6.21 24.30
N GLN A 67 -17.28 -6.28 24.28
CA GLN A 67 -18.02 -6.63 23.07
C GLN A 67 -17.78 -5.64 21.91
N SER A 68 -17.89 -4.33 22.16
CA SER A 68 -17.63 -3.33 21.12
C SER A 68 -16.18 -3.33 20.63
N LEU A 69 -15.22 -3.66 21.51
CA LEU A 69 -13.82 -3.82 21.14
C LEU A 69 -13.60 -5.03 20.22
N VAL A 70 -14.25 -6.15 20.51
CA VAL A 70 -14.18 -7.37 19.69
C VAL A 70 -14.71 -7.11 18.28
N ASP A 71 -15.84 -6.43 18.14
CA ASP A 71 -16.41 -6.09 16.82
C ASP A 71 -15.48 -5.19 16.00
N LYS A 72 -14.89 -4.17 16.64
CA LYS A 72 -13.91 -3.28 16.00
C LYS A 72 -12.65 -4.04 15.57
N LEU A 73 -12.15 -4.94 16.41
CA LEU A 73 -10.97 -5.75 16.10
C LEU A 73 -11.22 -6.78 15.00
N GLU A 74 -12.41 -7.38 14.94
CA GLU A 74 -12.78 -8.28 13.83
C GLU A 74 -12.88 -7.49 12.51
N THR A 75 -13.40 -6.26 12.56
CA THR A 75 -13.40 -5.36 11.39
C THR A 75 -11.98 -5.03 10.93
N VAL A 76 -11.06 -4.74 11.87
CA VAL A 76 -9.63 -4.52 11.57
C VAL A 76 -9.01 -5.76 10.90
N LYS A 77 -9.31 -6.95 11.40
CA LYS A 77 -8.85 -8.22 10.81
C LYS A 77 -9.38 -8.42 9.40
N GLN A 78 -10.65 -8.11 9.14
CA GLN A 78 -11.23 -8.18 7.80
C GLN A 78 -10.57 -7.20 6.84
N ARG A 79 -10.38 -5.94 7.26
CA ARG A 79 -9.69 -4.90 6.47
C ARG A 79 -8.26 -5.33 6.12
N LYS A 80 -7.56 -5.98 7.05
CA LYS A 80 -6.22 -6.51 6.81
C LYS A 80 -6.22 -7.61 5.74
N ALA A 81 -7.19 -8.52 5.79
CA ALA A 81 -7.35 -9.55 4.75
C ALA A 81 -7.68 -8.94 3.38
N GLU A 82 -8.51 -7.90 3.33
CA GLU A 82 -8.82 -7.15 2.11
C GLU A 82 -7.56 -6.51 1.50
N ILE A 83 -6.71 -5.88 2.32
CA ILE A 83 -5.43 -5.32 1.86
C ILE A 83 -4.51 -6.42 1.31
N GLU A 84 -4.47 -7.59 1.95
CA GLU A 84 -3.66 -8.72 1.47
C GLU A 84 -4.15 -9.21 0.09
N GLN A 85 -5.46 -9.31 -0.10
CA GLN A 85 -6.06 -9.64 -1.40
C GLN A 85 -5.70 -8.59 -2.47
N LEU A 86 -5.90 -7.31 -2.18
CA LEU A 86 -5.57 -6.21 -3.09
C LEU A 86 -4.07 -6.17 -3.43
N SER A 87 -3.20 -6.47 -2.47
CA SER A 87 -1.75 -6.54 -2.70
C SER A 87 -1.36 -7.71 -3.60
N THR A 88 -2.10 -8.82 -3.52
CA THR A 88 -1.92 -9.99 -4.39
C THR A 88 -2.41 -9.69 -5.80
N GLU A 89 -3.53 -8.99 -5.92
CA GLU A 89 -4.06 -8.53 -7.21
C GLU A 89 -3.06 -7.60 -7.91
N LEU A 90 -2.44 -6.68 -7.16
CA LEU A 90 -1.38 -5.79 -7.68
C LEU A 90 -0.20 -6.58 -8.28
N ALA A 91 0.26 -7.62 -7.56
CA ALA A 91 1.32 -8.50 -8.05
C ALA A 91 0.90 -9.26 -9.31
N SER A 92 -0.35 -9.71 -9.40
CA SER A 92 -0.86 -10.39 -10.60
C SER A 92 -0.92 -9.47 -11.83
N ILE A 93 -1.18 -8.17 -11.64
CA ILE A 93 -1.15 -7.17 -12.71
C ILE A 93 0.29 -6.94 -13.18
N ASP A 94 1.26 -6.90 -12.26
CA ASP A 94 2.68 -6.82 -12.58
C ASP A 94 3.16 -8.03 -13.39
N ASP A 95 2.76 -9.24 -12.99
CA ASP A 95 3.13 -10.47 -13.71
C ASP A 95 2.55 -10.48 -15.13
N ARG A 96 1.27 -10.13 -15.28
CA ARG A 96 0.63 -10.01 -16.61
C ARG A 96 1.32 -8.98 -17.49
N ASP A 97 1.72 -7.83 -16.93
CA ASP A 97 2.47 -6.82 -17.67
C ASP A 97 3.84 -7.34 -18.10
N ASN A 98 4.56 -8.06 -17.23
CA ASN A 98 5.87 -8.60 -17.53
C ASN A 98 5.82 -9.67 -18.64
N GLU A 99 4.79 -10.52 -18.65
CA GLU A 99 4.55 -11.52 -19.70
C GLU A 99 4.27 -10.88 -21.07
N ILE A 100 3.47 -9.81 -21.11
CA ILE A 100 3.08 -9.13 -22.37
C ILE A 100 4.22 -8.23 -22.90
N LEU A 101 4.92 -7.53 -22.01
CA LEU A 101 5.89 -6.51 -22.40
C LEU A 101 7.28 -7.10 -22.66
N GLY A 102 7.57 -8.33 -22.19
CA GLY A 102 8.88 -8.98 -22.27
C GLY A 102 9.99 -8.18 -21.61
N THR A 103 9.61 -7.25 -20.74
CA THR A 103 10.51 -6.35 -20.02
C THR A 103 10.51 -6.88 -18.60
N LYS A 104 11.65 -7.40 -18.11
CA LYS A 104 11.85 -7.56 -16.67
C LYS A 104 11.86 -6.15 -16.10
N VAL A 105 10.70 -5.65 -15.69
CA VAL A 105 10.65 -4.46 -14.85
C VAL A 105 11.01 -4.97 -13.45
N GLU A 106 12.10 -4.44 -12.91
CA GLU A 106 12.52 -4.70 -11.54
C GLU A 106 11.34 -4.54 -10.60
N THR A 107 11.20 -5.54 -9.75
CA THR A 107 10.12 -5.76 -8.81
C THR A 107 9.90 -4.50 -7.97
N GLU A 108 8.90 -3.69 -8.33
CA GLU A 108 8.43 -2.60 -7.47
C GLU A 108 7.71 -3.25 -6.29
N GLN A 109 8.52 -3.46 -5.26
CA GLN A 109 8.22 -3.72 -3.86
C GLN A 109 6.73 -3.90 -3.54
N LYS A 110 6.39 -5.17 -3.29
CA LYS A 110 5.25 -5.61 -2.48
C LYS A 110 4.96 -4.55 -1.41
N PRO A 111 3.75 -3.96 -1.36
CA PRO A 111 3.38 -3.11 -0.25
C PRO A 111 3.31 -4.01 0.98
N GLU A 112 4.43 -4.10 1.68
CA GLU A 112 4.47 -4.71 2.99
C GLU A 112 3.64 -3.80 3.88
N VAL A 113 2.51 -4.32 4.35
CA VAL A 113 1.65 -3.66 5.34
C VAL A 113 2.38 -3.69 6.67
N VAL A 114 3.50 -2.96 6.75
CA VAL A 114 4.09 -2.54 7.99
C VAL A 114 3.17 -1.46 8.51
N ILE A 115 2.43 -1.80 9.57
CA ILE A 115 1.85 -0.80 10.47
C ILE A 115 3.06 -0.06 11.05
N SER A 116 3.55 0.91 10.29
CA SER A 116 4.74 1.67 10.63
C SER A 116 4.30 2.63 11.71
N ILE A 117 4.43 2.21 12.97
CA ILE A 117 4.40 3.11 14.11
C ILE A 117 5.58 4.06 13.89
N LYS A 118 5.33 5.18 13.21
CA LYS A 118 6.35 6.20 13.01
C LYS A 118 6.72 6.70 14.40
N PRO A 119 8.00 6.68 14.77
CA PRO A 119 8.39 7.15 16.08
C PRO A 119 8.05 8.64 16.21
N CYS A 120 7.57 9.04 17.38
CA CYS A 120 7.22 10.42 17.69
C CYS A 120 8.34 11.10 18.49
N CYS A 121 8.61 12.35 18.17
CA CYS A 121 9.59 13.15 18.89
C CYS A 121 9.15 13.33 20.36
N PRO A 122 10.03 13.06 21.35
CA PRO A 122 9.67 13.15 22.77
C PRO A 122 9.39 14.59 23.26
N ASP A 123 9.89 15.59 22.53
CA ASP A 123 9.81 17.00 22.94
C ASP A 123 8.57 17.72 22.36
N CYS A 124 8.20 17.44 21.12
CA CYS A 124 7.08 18.12 20.44
C CYS A 124 6.00 17.21 19.86
N GLY A 125 6.15 15.89 20.01
CA GLY A 125 5.21 14.89 19.50
C GLY A 125 5.19 14.72 17.98
N ALA A 126 6.06 15.39 17.22
CA ALA A 126 6.07 15.27 15.77
C ALA A 126 6.59 13.91 15.31
N GLU A 127 5.89 13.28 14.38
CA GLU A 127 6.31 12.04 13.73
C GLU A 127 7.63 12.25 12.96
N TYR A 128 8.53 11.26 13.03
CA TYR A 128 9.79 11.30 12.30
C TYR A 128 10.14 9.95 11.68
N THR A 129 11.02 9.96 10.67
CA THR A 129 11.57 8.75 10.08
C THR A 129 12.72 8.24 10.96
N PRO A 130 12.88 6.92 11.21
CA PRO A 130 13.91 6.41 12.12
C PRO A 130 15.37 6.75 11.73
N THR A 131 15.58 7.25 10.51
CA THR A 131 16.86 7.78 10.00
C THR A 131 17.11 9.26 10.35
N ALA A 132 16.15 9.96 10.95
CA ALA A 132 16.26 11.38 11.26
C ALA A 132 17.07 11.61 12.54
N LYS A 133 18.15 12.41 12.43
CA LYS A 133 18.99 12.80 13.58
C LYS A 133 18.36 13.90 14.44
N PHE A 134 17.53 14.74 13.83
CA PHE A 134 16.88 15.88 14.49
C PHE A 134 15.41 15.96 14.08
N CYS A 135 14.56 16.39 15.03
CA CYS A 135 13.16 16.65 14.78
C CYS A 135 13.01 17.86 13.84
N ARG A 136 12.28 17.68 12.73
CA ARG A 136 12.04 18.77 11.76
C ARG A 136 11.09 19.86 12.25
N LYS A 137 10.39 19.63 13.37
CA LYS A 137 9.44 20.59 13.95
C LYS A 137 10.06 21.43 15.07
N CYS A 138 10.76 20.80 16.02
CA CYS A 138 11.32 21.49 17.19
C CYS A 138 12.85 21.49 17.29
N GLY A 139 13.56 20.78 16.40
CA GLY A 139 15.03 20.71 16.42
C GLY A 139 15.63 19.76 17.47
N HIS A 140 14.80 19.08 18.28
CA HIS A 140 15.27 18.11 19.27
C HIS A 140 16.09 16.97 18.62
N LYS A 141 17.18 16.56 19.26
CA LYS A 141 18.08 15.50 18.77
C LYS A 141 17.47 14.13 19.06
N LEU A 142 17.22 13.33 18.02
CA LEU A 142 16.51 12.05 18.09
C LEU A 142 17.45 10.83 18.06
N GLN A 143 18.69 11.02 17.56
CA GLN A 143 19.79 10.05 17.57
C GLN A 143 21.09 10.72 18.01
#